data_AF-A0A1I6LYY0-F1
#
_entry.id   AF-A0A1I6LYY0-F1
#
_cell.length_a   1.000
_cell.length_b   1.000
_cell.length_c   1.000
_cell.angle_alpha   90.00
_cell.angle_beta   90.00
_cell.angle_gamma   90.00
#
_symmetry.space_group_name_H-M   'P 1'
#
loop_
_entity.id
_entity.type
_entity.pdbx_description
1 polymer ?
#
loop_
_entity_poly.entity_id
_entity_poly.type
_entity_poly.pdbx_seq_one_letter_code
_entity_poly.pdbx_strand_id
1 'polypeptide(L)'
;MSLLLVFWTTLGLQPAFAQSDMVRRCNLATASADDVTRPHDIPGVAFDQINPAVAVPACEAAVSANPGVARLQFELGRALEAAKRLGEARAAYERAAAKDFALAEANLATLYRLGEGVPKDYVKSMAWYRKAADQGLASAQVNVGHLYYEGDGVAKNYAEAMKWYRRAADQGDQDGQAKLGEMYFNGRGVQKDPSQAFDWFRKAAEQGNVDSQSMLGWMYWEGIGVPKDNAQAASWFRKAADQGDADAQTALGAMYVDGEGVPKDNGKAEFWYRKAAAQGNTVAQSKLKGLANLAQVNQETAAQETRQAALLAKRKEVGDLVCNADGVVWGYVERVYKDKIQIRYQHTFFVSHPYDELFWKNYNEVIVCSDK
;
A
#
# COMPACT_ATOMS: atom_id res chain seq x y z
N MET A 1 61.80 49.27 7.80
CA MET A 1 62.22 48.08 8.57
C MET A 1 61.01 47.63 9.37
N SER A 2 59.99 47.01 8.76
CA SER A 2 60.01 45.78 7.96
C SER A 2 60.46 44.58 8.79
N LEU A 3 59.66 43.51 8.71
CA LEU A 3 59.88 42.14 9.20
C LEU A 3 59.42 41.83 10.63
N LEU A 4 58.10 41.64 10.83
CA LEU A 4 57.55 40.58 11.69
C LEU A 4 56.17 40.13 11.16
N LEU A 5 56.08 39.92 9.85
CA LEU A 5 55.01 39.13 9.22
C LEU A 5 55.69 38.01 8.45
N VAL A 6 55.07 36.83 8.46
CA VAL A 6 55.47 35.56 7.85
C VAL A 6 56.37 34.70 8.75
N PHE A 7 55.77 33.71 9.42
CA PHE A 7 56.23 32.31 9.43
C PHE A 7 55.14 31.44 10.10
N TRP A 8 54.06 31.18 9.37
CA TRP A 8 53.09 30.10 9.66
C TRP A 8 52.79 29.34 8.36
N THR A 9 53.83 28.93 7.64
CA THR A 9 53.71 28.01 6.52
C THR A 9 55.00 27.20 6.42
N THR A 10 55.06 26.06 7.14
CA THR A 10 55.94 24.90 6.83
C THR A 10 55.80 23.76 7.85
N LEU A 11 54.61 23.51 8.39
CA LEU A 11 54.23 22.17 8.80
C LEU A 11 52.75 22.05 8.47
N GLY A 12 52.37 21.13 7.60
CA GLY A 12 50.99 20.91 7.14
C GLY A 12 50.03 20.41 8.23
N LEU A 13 50.19 20.87 9.47
CA LEU A 13 49.30 20.60 10.58
C LEU A 13 48.18 21.64 10.53
N GLN A 14 47.06 21.29 9.89
CA GLN A 14 45.81 22.01 10.13
C GLN A 14 45.53 21.98 11.63
N PRO A 15 45.00 23.07 12.23
CA PRO A 15 44.64 23.07 13.64
C PRO A 15 43.61 21.96 13.89
N ALA A 16 43.77 21.19 14.97
CA ALA A 16 42.89 20.06 15.32
C ALA A 16 41.38 20.42 15.29
N PHE A 17 41.06 21.70 15.57
CA PHE A 17 39.72 22.25 15.43
C PHE A 17 39.17 22.19 14.00
N ALA A 18 39.97 22.54 12.99
CA ALA A 18 39.57 22.50 11.58
C ALA A 18 39.35 21.07 11.09
N GLN A 19 40.18 20.11 11.54
CA GLN A 19 39.99 18.69 11.21
C GLN A 19 38.71 18.12 11.81
N SER A 20 38.39 18.49 13.07
CA SER A 20 37.17 18.06 13.74
C SER A 20 35.89 18.58 13.06
N ASP A 21 35.94 19.79 12.50
CA ASP A 21 34.82 20.41 11.77
C ASP A 21 34.54 19.70 10.43
N MET A 22 35.57 19.29 9.69
CA MET A 22 35.43 18.57 8.41
C MET A 22 34.77 17.19 8.60
N VAL A 23 35.25 16.40 9.56
CA VAL A 23 34.69 15.08 9.87
C VAL A 23 33.24 15.20 10.32
N ARG A 24 32.93 16.18 11.17
CA ARG A 24 31.56 16.40 11.66
C ARG A 24 30.60 16.76 10.53
N ARG A 25 31.02 17.57 9.55
CA ARG A 25 30.20 17.90 8.37
C ARG A 25 29.90 16.68 7.50
N CYS A 26 30.88 15.80 7.26
CA CYS A 26 30.65 14.56 6.52
C CYS A 26 29.66 13.64 7.26
N ASN A 27 29.89 13.42 8.56
CA ASN A 27 29.01 12.58 9.38
C ASN A 27 27.55 13.10 9.34
N LEU A 28 27.33 14.41 9.54
CA LEU A 28 25.99 15.01 9.52
C LEU A 28 25.29 14.90 8.16
N ALA A 29 26.05 14.78 7.07
CA ALA A 29 25.50 14.67 5.73
C ALA A 29 25.26 13.22 5.28
N THR A 30 25.90 12.24 5.90
CA THR A 30 26.01 10.88 5.33
C THR A 30 26.07 9.72 6.32
N ALA A 31 26.05 9.95 7.64
CA ALA A 31 26.18 8.85 8.59
C ALA A 31 24.97 7.90 8.49
N SER A 32 25.21 6.59 8.47
CA SER A 32 24.14 5.59 8.43
C SER A 32 23.54 5.40 9.82
N ALA A 33 22.22 5.16 9.90
CA ALA A 33 21.59 4.71 11.14
C ALA A 33 22.04 3.29 11.54
N ASP A 34 22.41 2.48 10.54
CA ASP A 34 22.85 1.09 10.73
C ASP A 34 24.33 0.98 11.16
N ASP A 35 25.06 2.10 11.15
CA ASP A 35 26.45 2.14 11.59
C ASP A 35 26.53 2.27 13.11
N VAL A 36 26.76 1.14 13.78
CA VAL A 36 26.96 1.07 15.23
C VAL A 36 28.20 1.83 15.72
N THR A 37 29.12 2.19 14.83
CA THR A 37 30.33 2.99 15.12
C THR A 37 30.15 4.49 14.89
N ARG A 38 28.95 4.92 14.46
CA ARG A 38 28.60 6.33 14.32
C ARG A 38 28.63 7.03 15.69
N PRO A 39 29.11 8.29 15.77
CA PRO A 39 29.02 9.04 17.02
C PRO A 39 27.56 9.19 17.48
N HIS A 40 27.32 9.07 18.79
CA HIS A 40 25.96 9.06 19.35
C HIS A 40 25.20 10.38 19.15
N ASP A 41 25.90 11.51 19.02
CA ASP A 41 25.32 12.84 18.81
C ASP A 41 24.99 13.13 17.33
N ILE A 42 25.35 12.23 16.42
CA ILE A 42 25.10 12.38 14.99
C ILE A 42 23.84 11.58 14.62
N PRO A 43 22.80 12.21 14.03
CA PRO A 43 21.63 11.50 13.53
C PRO A 43 21.94 10.67 12.28
N GLY A 44 21.09 9.71 11.98
CA GLY A 44 21.23 8.86 10.79
C GLY A 44 20.58 9.56 9.61
N VAL A 45 21.27 9.55 8.47
CA VAL A 45 20.76 10.10 7.21
C VAL A 45 20.32 8.95 6.33
N ALA A 46 19.02 8.88 6.02
CA ALA A 46 18.49 7.94 5.04
C ALA A 46 19.11 8.22 3.67
N PHE A 47 19.35 7.17 2.87
CA PHE A 47 20.13 7.31 1.65
C PHE A 47 19.49 8.26 0.63
N ASP A 48 18.16 8.23 0.50
CA ASP A 48 17.35 9.10 -0.35
C ASP A 48 17.33 10.56 0.11
N GLN A 49 17.72 10.83 1.36
CA GLN A 49 17.81 12.16 1.94
C GLN A 49 19.21 12.78 1.83
N ILE A 50 20.21 12.03 1.34
CA ILE A 50 21.57 12.55 1.15
C ILE A 50 21.54 13.63 0.07
N ASN A 51 21.99 14.85 0.41
CA ASN A 51 22.24 15.89 -0.58
C ASN A 51 23.68 15.76 -1.11
N PRO A 52 23.89 15.21 -2.33
CA PRO A 52 25.23 14.95 -2.85
C PRO A 52 26.08 16.21 -3.03
N ALA A 53 25.46 17.36 -3.32
CA ALA A 53 26.18 18.63 -3.51
C ALA A 53 26.85 19.14 -2.22
N VAL A 54 26.32 18.75 -1.06
CA VAL A 54 26.89 19.06 0.26
C VAL A 54 27.77 17.93 0.76
N ALA A 55 27.29 16.69 0.64
CA ALA A 55 27.93 15.50 1.19
C ALA A 55 29.29 15.20 0.56
N VAL A 56 29.37 15.23 -0.78
CA VAL A 56 30.59 14.87 -1.52
C VAL A 56 31.79 15.73 -1.12
N PRO A 57 31.77 17.07 -1.23
CA PRO A 57 32.93 17.88 -0.88
C PRO A 57 33.27 17.78 0.62
N ALA A 58 32.28 17.64 1.50
CA ALA A 58 32.51 17.45 2.93
C ALA A 58 33.25 16.13 3.23
N CYS A 59 32.84 15.04 2.58
CA CYS A 59 33.43 13.72 2.80
C CYS A 59 34.78 13.54 2.07
N GLU A 60 34.96 14.11 0.88
CA GLU A 60 36.27 14.15 0.20
C GLU A 60 37.30 14.88 1.07
N ALA A 61 36.92 16.00 1.68
CA ALA A 61 37.73 16.75 2.63
C ALA A 61 38.05 15.94 3.90
N ALA A 62 37.04 15.30 4.50
CA ALA A 62 37.21 14.48 5.70
C ALA A 62 38.12 13.27 5.45
N VAL A 63 37.95 12.56 4.32
CA VAL A 63 38.78 11.42 3.92
C VAL A 63 40.20 11.86 3.58
N SER A 64 40.39 13.01 2.91
CA SER A 64 41.73 13.52 2.60
C SER A 64 42.54 13.81 3.87
N ALA A 65 41.90 14.32 4.92
CA ALA A 65 42.52 14.51 6.23
C ALA A 65 42.68 13.21 7.02
N ASN A 66 41.85 12.19 6.76
CA ASN A 66 41.77 10.95 7.53
C ASN A 66 41.66 9.70 6.64
N PRO A 67 42.63 9.42 5.75
CA PRO A 67 42.51 8.33 4.75
C PRO A 67 42.46 6.94 5.41
N GLY A 68 42.91 6.84 6.66
CA GLY A 68 42.93 5.64 7.50
C GLY A 68 41.56 5.20 8.03
N VAL A 69 40.53 6.04 8.03
CA VAL A 69 39.27 5.75 8.73
C VAL A 69 38.28 5.06 7.79
N ALA A 70 37.98 3.79 8.04
CA ALA A 70 37.08 2.99 7.20
C ALA A 70 35.66 3.58 7.10
N ARG A 71 35.11 4.05 8.23
CA ARG A 71 33.80 4.72 8.28
C ARG A 71 33.71 5.92 7.34
N LEU A 72 34.75 6.77 7.30
CA LEU A 72 34.74 7.95 6.42
C LEU A 72 34.85 7.58 4.94
N GLN A 73 35.57 6.50 4.61
CA GLN A 73 35.57 5.96 3.25
C GLN A 73 34.18 5.42 2.86
N PHE A 74 33.47 4.77 3.79
CA PHE A 74 32.09 4.33 3.57
C PHE A 74 31.13 5.52 3.38
N GLU A 75 31.19 6.53 4.24
CA GLU A 75 30.40 7.76 4.13
C GLU A 75 30.65 8.49 2.80
N LEU A 76 31.90 8.58 2.37
CA LEU A 76 32.26 9.08 1.04
C LEU A 76 31.65 8.21 -0.07
N GLY A 77 31.70 6.89 0.06
CA GLY A 77 31.05 5.96 -0.87
C GLY A 77 29.55 6.24 -1.01
N ARG A 78 28.83 6.42 0.11
CA ARG A 78 27.40 6.77 0.10
C ARG A 78 27.14 8.11 -0.59
N ALA A 79 27.95 9.12 -0.32
CA ALA A 79 27.83 10.44 -0.95
C ALA A 79 28.03 10.37 -2.48
N LEU A 80 29.03 9.64 -2.93
CA LEU A 80 29.35 9.46 -4.34
C LEU A 80 28.28 8.64 -5.06
N GLU A 81 27.72 7.63 -4.41
CA GLU A 81 26.61 6.83 -4.95
C GLU A 81 25.34 7.67 -5.12
N ALA A 82 25.00 8.50 -4.13
CA ALA A 82 23.91 9.47 -4.24
C ALA A 82 24.16 10.49 -5.38
N ALA A 83 25.43 10.84 -5.64
CA ALA A 83 25.86 11.67 -6.76
C ALA A 83 25.95 10.93 -8.11
N LYS A 84 25.60 9.63 -8.17
CA LYS A 84 25.74 8.75 -9.34
C LYS A 84 27.18 8.65 -9.88
N ARG A 85 28.19 8.92 -9.05
CA ARG A 85 29.63 8.72 -9.32
C ARG A 85 30.05 7.28 -8.98
N LEU A 86 29.40 6.29 -9.61
CA LEU A 86 29.41 4.89 -9.16
C LEU A 86 30.80 4.23 -9.16
N GLY A 87 31.69 4.59 -10.11
CA GLY A 87 33.06 4.08 -10.13
C GLY A 87 33.89 4.54 -8.92
N GLU A 88 33.68 5.77 -8.48
CA GLU A 88 34.36 6.35 -7.32
C GLU A 88 33.73 5.85 -6.01
N ALA A 89 32.40 5.72 -5.98
CA ALA A 89 31.67 5.12 -4.86
C ALA A 89 32.18 3.70 -4.59
N ARG A 90 32.29 2.87 -5.64
CA ARG A 90 32.87 1.53 -5.55
C ARG A 90 34.27 1.56 -4.96
N ALA A 91 35.16 2.42 -5.47
CA ALA A 91 36.53 2.51 -4.98
C ALA A 91 36.59 2.93 -3.49
N ALA A 92 35.70 3.82 -3.06
CA ALA A 92 35.58 4.20 -1.65
C ALA A 92 35.09 3.03 -0.79
N TYR A 93 34.07 2.29 -1.24
CA TYR A 93 33.61 1.07 -0.57
C TYR A 93 34.68 -0.01 -0.51
N GLU A 94 35.45 -0.23 -1.58
CA GLU A 94 36.57 -1.18 -1.58
C GLU A 94 37.63 -0.82 -0.51
N ARG A 95 37.94 0.48 -0.34
CA ARG A 95 38.89 0.93 0.70
C ARG A 95 38.35 0.72 2.12
N ALA A 96 37.04 0.91 2.31
CA ALA A 96 36.39 0.64 3.60
C ALA A 96 36.30 -0.87 3.87
N ALA A 97 35.90 -1.66 2.88
CA ALA A 97 35.79 -3.12 2.93
C ALA A 97 37.15 -3.81 3.12
N ALA A 98 38.23 -3.23 2.62
CA ALA A 98 39.60 -3.69 2.90
C ALA A 98 39.99 -3.57 4.38
N LYS A 99 39.18 -2.88 5.19
CA LYS A 99 39.32 -2.74 6.64
C LYS A 99 38.14 -3.38 7.40
N ASP A 100 37.50 -4.37 6.77
CA ASP A 100 36.42 -5.16 7.32
C ASP A 100 35.23 -4.29 7.79
N PHE A 101 34.89 -3.25 7.03
CA PHE A 101 33.71 -2.44 7.34
C PHE A 101 32.46 -3.06 6.72
N ALA A 102 31.69 -3.82 7.52
CA ALA A 102 30.56 -4.64 7.06
C ALA A 102 29.54 -3.90 6.18
N LEU A 103 29.19 -2.64 6.48
CA LEU A 103 28.25 -1.87 5.65
C LEU A 103 28.81 -1.55 4.27
N ALA A 104 30.12 -1.30 4.15
CA ALA A 104 30.75 -1.07 2.85
C ALA A 104 30.81 -2.36 2.03
N GLU A 105 31.06 -3.49 2.68
CA GLU A 105 31.00 -4.81 2.04
C GLU A 105 29.59 -5.11 1.50
N ALA A 106 28.55 -4.83 2.30
CA ALA A 106 27.17 -5.00 1.87
C ALA A 106 26.80 -4.06 0.70
N ASN A 107 27.24 -2.79 0.72
CA ASN A 107 26.99 -1.87 -0.38
C ASN A 107 27.77 -2.27 -1.65
N LEU A 108 29.02 -2.71 -1.51
CA LEU A 108 29.80 -3.23 -2.63
C LEU A 108 29.14 -4.48 -3.25
N ALA A 109 28.60 -5.37 -2.40
CA ALA A 109 27.83 -6.52 -2.85
C ALA A 109 26.58 -6.11 -3.63
N THR A 110 25.89 -5.05 -3.20
CA THR A 110 24.72 -4.48 -3.91
C THR A 110 25.09 -3.95 -5.28
N LEU A 111 26.21 -3.22 -5.42
CA LEU A 111 26.69 -2.72 -6.72
C LEU A 111 26.91 -3.89 -7.70
N TYR A 112 27.55 -4.97 -7.27
CA TYR A 112 27.72 -6.17 -8.10
C TYR A 112 26.42 -6.91 -8.40
N ARG A 113 25.49 -6.98 -7.44
CA ARG A 113 24.18 -7.63 -7.62
C ARG A 113 23.32 -6.92 -8.68
N LEU A 114 23.32 -5.59 -8.64
CA LEU A 114 22.50 -4.76 -9.53
C LEU A 114 23.21 -4.42 -10.84
N GLY A 115 24.54 -4.55 -10.89
CA GLY A 115 25.34 -4.10 -12.03
C GLY A 115 25.46 -2.56 -12.09
N GLU A 116 25.47 -1.90 -10.94
CA GLU A 116 25.54 -0.45 -10.84
C GLU A 116 27.00 0.03 -10.83
N GLY A 117 27.44 0.64 -11.94
CA GLY A 117 28.82 1.10 -12.11
C GLY A 117 29.84 -0.03 -12.31
N VAL A 118 29.38 -1.28 -12.32
CA VAL A 118 30.16 -2.50 -12.57
C VAL A 118 29.32 -3.50 -13.36
N PRO A 119 29.93 -4.43 -14.12
CA PRO A 119 29.20 -5.57 -14.65
C PRO A 119 28.54 -6.36 -13.52
N LYS A 120 27.28 -6.75 -13.75
CA LYS A 120 26.54 -7.59 -12.82
C LYS A 120 27.26 -8.91 -12.57
N ASP A 121 27.53 -9.23 -11.32
CA ASP A 121 28.31 -10.39 -10.91
C ASP A 121 27.81 -10.93 -9.56
N TYR A 122 26.96 -11.95 -9.63
CA TYR A 122 26.37 -12.56 -8.43
C TYR A 122 27.37 -13.33 -7.57
N VAL A 123 28.45 -13.86 -8.16
CA VAL A 123 29.47 -14.59 -7.40
C VAL A 123 30.25 -13.61 -6.51
N LYS A 124 30.64 -12.45 -7.06
CA LYS A 124 31.23 -11.38 -6.26
C LYS A 124 30.26 -10.79 -5.26
N SER A 125 29.00 -10.58 -5.64
CA SER A 125 27.97 -10.12 -4.71
C SER A 125 27.83 -11.07 -3.51
N MET A 126 27.71 -12.38 -3.77
CA MET A 126 27.66 -13.41 -2.73
C MET A 126 28.88 -13.34 -1.81
N ALA A 127 30.09 -13.27 -2.38
CA ALA A 127 31.30 -13.22 -1.58
C ALA A 127 31.33 -12.02 -0.63
N TRP A 128 30.94 -10.83 -1.11
CA TRP A 128 30.91 -9.62 -0.29
C TRP A 128 29.78 -9.61 0.75
N TYR A 129 28.54 -9.97 0.36
CA TYR A 129 27.46 -10.10 1.34
C TYR A 129 27.80 -11.15 2.40
N ARG A 130 28.44 -12.25 2.01
CA ARG A 130 28.83 -13.29 2.95
C ARG A 130 29.82 -12.77 3.97
N LYS A 131 30.83 -12.02 3.53
CA LYS A 131 31.80 -11.37 4.42
C LYS A 131 31.12 -10.44 5.43
N ALA A 132 30.17 -9.62 5.00
CA ALA A 132 29.42 -8.73 5.88
C ALA A 132 28.48 -9.51 6.83
N ALA A 133 27.84 -10.57 6.32
CA ALA A 133 26.91 -11.41 7.08
C ALA A 133 27.61 -12.22 8.18
N ASP A 134 28.84 -12.69 7.91
CA ASP A 134 29.68 -13.39 8.89
C ASP A 134 30.18 -12.44 10.00
N GLN A 135 30.19 -11.12 9.76
CA GLN A 135 30.41 -10.10 10.79
C GLN A 135 29.15 -9.76 11.61
N GLY A 136 28.02 -10.41 11.30
CA GLY A 136 26.77 -10.23 12.03
C GLY A 136 25.80 -9.21 11.42
N LEU A 137 26.14 -8.54 10.32
CA LEU A 137 25.23 -7.56 9.71
C LEU A 137 23.94 -8.25 9.22
N ALA A 138 22.82 -7.98 9.89
CA ALA A 138 21.56 -8.68 9.66
C ALA A 138 21.02 -8.47 8.23
N SER A 139 21.09 -7.25 7.69
CA SER A 139 20.69 -6.97 6.31
C SER A 139 21.53 -7.75 5.28
N ALA A 140 22.82 -7.96 5.54
CA ALA A 140 23.65 -8.82 4.71
C ALA A 140 23.27 -10.30 4.84
N GLN A 141 22.90 -10.76 6.04
CA GLN A 141 22.40 -12.12 6.25
C GLN A 141 21.10 -12.36 5.47
N VAL A 142 20.17 -11.40 5.46
CA VAL A 142 18.97 -11.47 4.60
C VAL A 142 19.37 -11.60 3.13
N ASN A 143 20.30 -10.78 2.64
CA ASN A 143 20.74 -10.83 1.25
C ASN A 143 21.44 -12.15 0.88
N VAL A 144 22.27 -12.71 1.77
CA VAL A 144 22.84 -14.07 1.57
C VAL A 144 21.73 -15.11 1.48
N GLY A 145 20.73 -15.01 2.36
CA GLY A 145 19.55 -15.89 2.31
C GLY A 145 18.82 -15.80 0.98
N HIS A 146 18.66 -14.58 0.46
CA HIS A 146 18.03 -14.32 -0.83
C HIS A 146 18.81 -14.90 -2.02
N LEU A 147 20.14 -14.77 -2.02
CA LEU A 147 20.98 -15.36 -3.07
C LEU A 147 20.86 -16.89 -3.11
N TYR A 148 20.82 -17.55 -1.93
CA TYR A 148 20.53 -18.99 -1.88
C TYR A 148 19.11 -19.34 -2.31
N TYR A 149 18.13 -18.50 -1.99
CA TYR A 149 16.73 -18.72 -2.35
C TYR A 149 16.52 -18.67 -3.88
N GLU A 150 17.15 -17.71 -4.55
CA GLU A 150 17.07 -17.55 -6.01
C GLU A 150 18.07 -18.42 -6.78
N GLY A 151 19.18 -18.82 -6.15
CA GLY A 151 20.28 -19.50 -6.84
C GLY A 151 21.17 -18.54 -7.62
N ASP A 152 21.26 -17.29 -7.16
CA ASP A 152 22.04 -16.23 -7.79
C ASP A 152 23.48 -16.27 -7.27
N GLY A 153 24.43 -16.66 -8.13
CA GLY A 153 25.85 -16.77 -7.76
C GLY A 153 26.20 -17.98 -6.89
N VAL A 154 25.20 -18.77 -6.48
CA VAL A 154 25.30 -20.01 -5.73
C VAL A 154 24.23 -20.99 -6.18
N ALA A 155 24.39 -22.28 -5.91
CA ALA A 155 23.32 -23.24 -6.16
C ALA A 155 22.09 -22.92 -5.28
N LYS A 156 20.90 -22.91 -5.89
CA LYS A 156 19.63 -22.71 -5.19
C LYS A 156 19.49 -23.70 -4.05
N ASN A 157 19.29 -23.18 -2.84
CA ASN A 157 19.19 -23.99 -1.63
C ASN A 157 18.32 -23.30 -0.57
N TYR A 158 17.07 -23.73 -0.48
CA TYR A 158 16.12 -23.18 0.50
C TYR A 158 16.52 -23.46 1.96
N ALA A 159 17.18 -24.57 2.25
CA ALA A 159 17.62 -24.87 3.62
C ALA A 159 18.72 -23.91 4.08
N GLU A 160 19.66 -23.56 3.20
CA GLU A 160 20.65 -22.51 3.50
C GLU A 160 20.00 -21.13 3.59
N ALA A 161 19.09 -20.80 2.66
CA ALA A 161 18.35 -19.54 2.73
C ALA A 161 17.66 -19.36 4.09
N MET A 162 16.99 -20.42 4.58
CA MET A 162 16.31 -20.42 5.87
C MET A 162 17.27 -20.19 7.05
N LYS A 163 18.46 -20.81 7.03
CA LYS A 163 19.48 -20.59 8.08
C LYS A 163 19.91 -19.12 8.14
N TRP A 164 20.10 -18.48 7.00
CA TRP A 164 20.49 -17.08 6.92
C TRP A 164 19.38 -16.13 7.35
N TYR A 165 18.15 -16.34 6.85
CA TYR A 165 16.99 -15.58 7.30
C TYR A 165 16.76 -15.71 8.81
N ARG A 166 16.95 -16.92 9.37
CA ARG A 166 16.86 -17.12 10.83
C ARG A 166 17.90 -16.32 11.60
N ARG A 167 19.16 -16.30 11.16
CA ARG A 167 20.20 -15.49 11.82
C ARG A 167 19.83 -14.00 11.86
N ALA A 168 19.26 -13.47 10.78
CA ALA A 168 18.79 -12.09 10.76
C ALA A 168 17.57 -11.90 11.67
N ALA A 169 16.58 -12.80 11.57
CA ALA A 169 15.34 -12.75 12.33
C ALA A 169 15.57 -12.81 13.86
N ASP A 170 16.51 -13.65 14.30
CA ASP A 170 16.90 -13.81 15.71
C ASP A 170 17.60 -12.56 16.26
N GLN A 171 18.17 -11.72 15.39
CA GLN A 171 18.70 -10.39 15.75
C GLN A 171 17.61 -9.31 15.78
N GLY A 172 16.36 -9.65 15.46
CA GLY A 172 15.26 -8.71 15.40
C GLY A 172 15.03 -8.08 14.03
N ASP A 173 15.80 -8.44 13.00
CA ASP A 173 15.66 -7.84 11.66
C ASP A 173 14.28 -8.16 11.05
N GLN A 174 13.52 -7.11 10.73
CA GLN A 174 12.14 -7.25 10.24
C GLN A 174 12.03 -7.99 8.90
N ASP A 175 13.01 -7.82 8.01
CA ASP A 175 12.99 -8.48 6.69
C ASP A 175 13.36 -9.95 6.84
N GLY A 176 14.33 -10.26 7.69
CA GLY A 176 14.66 -11.64 8.10
C GLY A 176 13.46 -12.36 8.71
N GLN A 177 12.72 -11.69 9.59
CA GLN A 177 11.48 -12.22 10.19
C GLN A 177 10.40 -12.46 9.13
N ALA A 178 10.15 -11.49 8.25
CA ALA A 178 9.18 -11.61 7.17
C ALA A 178 9.53 -12.77 6.22
N LYS A 179 10.82 -12.89 5.84
CA LYS A 179 11.30 -13.99 4.99
C LYS A 179 11.21 -15.34 5.68
N LEU A 180 11.46 -15.42 6.98
CA LEU A 180 11.27 -16.65 7.72
C LEU A 180 9.79 -17.06 7.78
N GLY A 181 8.89 -16.09 7.95
CA GLY A 181 7.44 -16.27 7.81
C GLY A 181 7.05 -16.85 6.45
N GLU A 182 7.58 -16.27 5.37
CA GLU A 182 7.36 -16.73 3.99
C GLU A 182 7.83 -18.18 3.78
N MET A 183 8.98 -18.55 4.35
CA MET A 183 9.54 -19.91 4.24
C MET A 183 8.65 -20.95 4.92
N TYR A 184 8.16 -20.66 6.12
CA TYR A 184 7.22 -21.52 6.84
C TYR A 184 5.84 -21.58 6.16
N PHE A 185 5.37 -20.45 5.65
CA PHE A 185 4.08 -20.37 4.97
C PHE A 185 4.03 -21.23 3.71
N ASN A 186 5.12 -21.20 2.93
CA ASN A 186 5.23 -21.91 1.67
C ASN A 186 5.83 -23.33 1.81
N GLY A 187 6.40 -23.67 2.97
CA GLY A 187 7.14 -24.93 3.16
C GLY A 187 8.42 -24.99 2.32
N ARG A 188 9.11 -23.86 2.14
CA ARG A 188 10.38 -23.79 1.39
C ARG A 188 11.54 -24.00 2.35
N GLY A 189 12.31 -25.08 2.17
CA GLY A 189 13.44 -25.40 3.04
C GLY A 189 13.05 -25.88 4.44
N VAL A 190 11.76 -25.97 4.73
CA VAL A 190 11.16 -26.45 5.98
C VAL A 190 9.79 -27.05 5.68
N GLN A 191 9.27 -27.88 6.58
CA GLN A 191 7.87 -28.30 6.52
C GLN A 191 6.96 -27.07 6.65
N LYS A 192 5.92 -27.01 5.81
CA LYS A 192 4.91 -25.95 5.86
C LYS A 192 4.25 -25.92 7.25
N ASP A 193 4.30 -24.76 7.89
CA ASP A 193 3.74 -24.52 9.23
C ASP A 193 3.15 -23.09 9.27
N PRO A 194 1.85 -22.95 8.96
CA PRO A 194 1.19 -21.65 8.94
C PRO A 194 1.16 -20.96 10.31
N SER A 195 1.20 -21.69 11.42
CA SER A 195 1.22 -21.10 12.76
C SER A 195 2.59 -20.50 13.08
N GLN A 196 3.67 -21.18 12.74
CA GLN A 196 5.00 -20.56 12.84
C GLN A 196 5.16 -19.38 11.86
N ALA A 197 4.59 -19.48 10.66
CA ALA A 197 4.58 -18.36 9.73
C ALA A 197 3.89 -17.13 10.34
N PHE A 198 2.73 -17.34 10.96
CA PHE A 198 1.97 -16.30 11.66
C PHE A 198 2.83 -15.59 12.71
N ASP A 199 3.52 -16.35 13.57
CA ASP A 199 4.35 -15.77 14.63
C ASP A 199 5.51 -14.92 14.09
N TRP A 200 6.13 -15.35 12.99
CA TRP A 200 7.23 -14.60 12.36
C TRP A 200 6.73 -13.35 11.63
N PHE A 201 5.64 -13.46 10.86
CA PHE A 201 5.00 -12.28 10.25
C PHE A 201 4.54 -11.28 11.30
N ARG A 202 4.01 -11.76 12.44
CA ARG A 202 3.62 -10.89 13.56
C ARG A 202 4.78 -10.06 14.09
N LYS A 203 5.94 -10.66 14.34
CA LYS A 203 7.13 -9.92 14.81
C LYS A 203 7.56 -8.85 13.80
N ALA A 204 7.56 -9.16 12.50
CA ALA A 204 7.92 -8.20 11.46
C ALA A 204 6.88 -7.07 11.34
N ALA A 205 5.60 -7.41 11.37
CA ALA A 205 4.49 -6.47 11.25
C ALA A 205 4.42 -5.48 12.43
N GLU A 206 4.75 -5.94 13.64
CA GLU A 206 4.86 -5.10 14.85
C GLU A 206 5.99 -4.06 14.73
N GLN A 207 7.01 -4.31 13.91
CA GLN A 207 8.07 -3.36 13.58
C GLN A 207 7.74 -2.43 12.41
N GLY A 208 6.59 -2.63 11.76
CA GLY A 208 6.12 -1.77 10.66
C GLY A 208 6.23 -2.40 9.27
N ASN A 209 6.77 -3.62 9.13
CA ASN A 209 6.89 -4.27 7.81
C ASN A 209 5.52 -4.42 7.14
N VAL A 210 5.34 -3.71 6.03
CA VAL A 210 4.05 -3.55 5.33
C VAL A 210 3.54 -4.88 4.78
N ASP A 211 4.41 -5.65 4.10
CA ASP A 211 4.06 -6.95 3.53
C ASP A 211 3.57 -7.93 4.62
N SER A 212 4.23 -7.94 5.78
CA SER A 212 3.84 -8.77 6.92
C SER A 212 2.53 -8.31 7.55
N GLN A 213 2.26 -7.00 7.60
CA GLN A 213 0.96 -6.49 8.05
C GLN A 213 -0.18 -6.94 7.13
N SER A 214 0.01 -6.83 5.80
CA SER A 214 -0.97 -7.32 4.82
C SER A 214 -1.16 -8.83 4.92
N MET A 215 -0.07 -9.58 5.08
CA MET A 215 -0.11 -11.03 5.26
C MET A 215 -0.88 -11.43 6.52
N LEU A 216 -0.66 -10.76 7.66
CA LEU A 216 -1.44 -11.03 8.88
C LEU A 216 -2.92 -10.70 8.70
N GLY A 217 -3.22 -9.58 8.01
CA GLY A 217 -4.59 -9.24 7.65
C GLY A 217 -5.28 -10.40 6.93
N TRP A 218 -4.60 -10.95 5.93
CA TRP A 218 -5.11 -12.08 5.14
C TRP A 218 -5.17 -13.38 5.95
N MET A 219 -4.16 -13.70 6.76
CA MET A 219 -4.15 -14.90 7.61
C MET A 219 -5.29 -14.90 8.63
N TYR A 220 -5.61 -13.76 9.24
CA TYR A 220 -6.78 -13.62 10.10
C TYR A 220 -8.11 -13.69 9.34
N TRP A 221 -8.17 -13.15 8.12
CA TRP A 221 -9.39 -13.17 7.32
C TRP A 221 -9.77 -14.58 6.84
N GLU A 222 -8.77 -15.37 6.46
CA GLU A 222 -8.94 -16.75 6.01
C GLU A 222 -8.86 -17.78 7.15
N GLY A 223 -8.36 -17.41 8.32
CA GLY A 223 -8.13 -18.33 9.44
C GLY A 223 -6.96 -19.29 9.19
N ILE A 224 -5.88 -18.80 8.59
CA ILE A 224 -4.70 -19.60 8.23
C ILE A 224 -3.64 -19.48 9.31
N GLY A 225 -3.34 -20.59 10.00
CA GLY A 225 -2.35 -20.61 11.09
C GLY A 225 -2.83 -19.97 12.40
N VAL A 226 -3.98 -19.30 12.36
CA VAL A 226 -4.66 -18.61 13.47
C VAL A 226 -6.18 -18.74 13.27
N PRO A 227 -7.02 -18.75 14.33
CA PRO A 227 -8.47 -18.69 14.16
C PRO A 227 -8.91 -17.46 13.35
N LYS A 228 -9.93 -17.65 12.50
CA LYS A 228 -10.50 -16.57 11.70
C LYS A 228 -11.02 -15.45 12.60
N ASP A 229 -10.59 -14.22 12.35
CA ASP A 229 -11.01 -13.02 13.07
C ASP A 229 -10.98 -11.81 12.12
N ASN A 230 -12.17 -11.44 11.63
CA ASN A 230 -12.30 -10.34 10.69
C ASN A 230 -11.97 -8.97 11.32
N ALA A 231 -12.12 -8.81 12.64
CA ALA A 231 -11.79 -7.55 13.31
C ALA A 231 -10.26 -7.36 13.38
N GLN A 232 -9.53 -8.43 13.69
CA GLN A 232 -8.07 -8.44 13.62
C GLN A 232 -7.58 -8.23 12.18
N ALA A 233 -8.20 -8.92 11.21
CA ALA A 233 -7.88 -8.74 9.80
C ALA A 233 -8.01 -7.27 9.37
N ALA A 234 -9.13 -6.61 9.70
CA ALA A 234 -9.36 -5.20 9.38
C ALA A 234 -8.34 -4.27 10.07
N SER A 235 -7.92 -4.60 11.29
CA SER A 235 -6.89 -3.84 12.02
C SER A 235 -5.53 -3.91 11.31
N TRP A 236 -5.10 -5.10 10.92
CA TRP A 236 -3.82 -5.29 10.23
C TRP A 236 -3.83 -4.74 8.80
N PHE A 237 -4.90 -4.97 8.04
CA PHE A 237 -5.06 -4.33 6.73
C PHE A 237 -5.07 -2.81 6.83
N ARG A 238 -5.65 -2.22 7.88
CA ARG A 238 -5.59 -0.77 8.07
C ARG A 238 -4.16 -0.27 8.25
N LYS A 239 -3.35 -0.93 9.09
CA LYS A 239 -1.94 -0.54 9.29
C LYS A 239 -1.16 -0.56 7.96
N ALA A 240 -1.31 -1.61 7.16
CA ALA A 240 -0.66 -1.69 5.85
C ALA A 240 -1.22 -0.65 4.86
N ALA A 241 -2.54 -0.47 4.83
CA ALA A 241 -3.21 0.48 3.95
C ALA A 241 -2.83 1.94 4.23
N ASP A 242 -2.65 2.30 5.50
CA ASP A 242 -2.16 3.61 5.95
C ASP A 242 -0.73 3.87 5.48
N GLN A 243 0.09 2.82 5.36
CA GLN A 243 1.44 2.87 4.78
C GLN A 243 1.47 2.80 3.25
N GLY A 244 0.30 2.73 2.60
CA GLY A 244 0.17 2.79 1.15
C GLY A 244 -0.05 1.45 0.45
N ASP A 245 -0.14 0.32 1.16
CA ASP A 245 -0.32 -0.99 0.51
C ASP A 245 -1.64 -1.07 -0.27
N ALA A 246 -1.56 -1.21 -1.60
CA ALA A 246 -2.72 -1.15 -2.48
C ALA A 246 -3.66 -2.36 -2.30
N ASP A 247 -3.10 -3.53 -1.96
CA ASP A 247 -3.88 -4.75 -1.75
C ASP A 247 -4.63 -4.69 -0.42
N ALA A 248 -4.00 -4.23 0.67
CA ALA A 248 -4.66 -4.00 1.94
C ALA A 248 -5.70 -2.87 1.86
N GLN A 249 -5.45 -1.80 1.11
CA GLN A 249 -6.45 -0.77 0.81
C GLN A 249 -7.67 -1.39 0.11
N THR A 250 -7.45 -2.27 -0.87
CA THR A 250 -8.54 -2.96 -1.58
C THR A 250 -9.30 -3.91 -0.64
N ALA A 251 -8.59 -4.69 0.18
CA ALA A 251 -9.19 -5.60 1.16
C ALA A 251 -10.03 -4.83 2.19
N LEU A 252 -9.50 -3.74 2.75
CA LEU A 252 -10.23 -2.90 3.70
C LEU A 252 -11.47 -2.26 3.06
N GLY A 253 -11.36 -1.87 1.78
CA GLY A 253 -12.50 -1.43 0.98
C GLY A 253 -13.61 -2.49 0.92
N ALA A 254 -13.26 -3.75 0.65
CA ALA A 254 -14.21 -4.87 0.62
C ALA A 254 -14.85 -5.12 1.99
N MET A 255 -14.04 -5.13 3.05
CA MET A 255 -14.53 -5.31 4.41
C MET A 255 -15.57 -4.26 4.82
N TYR A 256 -15.40 -3.00 4.37
CA TYR A 256 -16.39 -1.95 4.59
C TYR A 256 -17.66 -2.09 3.76
N VAL A 257 -17.61 -2.69 2.55
CA VAL A 257 -18.82 -2.98 1.75
C VAL A 257 -19.66 -4.08 2.42
N ASP A 258 -18.98 -5.11 2.92
CA ASP A 258 -19.62 -6.32 3.42
C ASP A 258 -19.93 -6.23 4.92
N GLY A 259 -19.31 -5.30 5.64
CA GLY A 259 -19.44 -5.16 7.09
C GLY A 259 -18.67 -6.25 7.85
N GLU A 260 -17.60 -6.78 7.27
CA GLU A 260 -16.79 -7.84 7.87
C GLU A 260 -15.73 -7.24 8.79
N GLY A 261 -15.85 -7.47 10.11
CA GLY A 261 -14.87 -6.96 11.09
C GLY A 261 -14.90 -5.44 11.31
N VAL A 262 -15.66 -4.71 10.49
CA VAL A 262 -15.94 -3.27 10.59
C VAL A 262 -17.42 -3.02 10.30
N PRO A 263 -18.04 -1.96 10.85
CA PRO A 263 -19.38 -1.56 10.44
C PRO A 263 -19.42 -1.24 8.94
N LYS A 264 -20.48 -1.69 8.26
CA LYS A 264 -20.69 -1.42 6.84
C LYS A 264 -20.71 0.08 6.56
N ASP A 265 -19.87 0.53 5.63
CA ASP A 265 -19.70 1.95 5.29
C ASP A 265 -19.17 2.09 3.85
N ASN A 266 -20.08 2.28 2.89
CA ASN A 266 -19.72 2.42 1.48
C ASN A 266 -18.87 3.66 1.18
N GLY A 267 -18.95 4.71 2.00
CA GLY A 267 -18.13 5.92 1.84
C GLY A 267 -16.67 5.64 2.18
N LYS A 268 -16.42 4.92 3.28
CA LYS A 268 -15.08 4.43 3.62
C LYS A 268 -14.58 3.39 2.64
N ALA A 269 -15.46 2.51 2.15
CA ALA A 269 -15.09 1.56 1.10
C ALA A 269 -14.60 2.29 -0.16
N GLU A 270 -15.36 3.27 -0.63
CA GLU A 270 -15.01 4.09 -1.78
C GLU A 270 -13.68 4.84 -1.57
N PHE A 271 -13.48 5.44 -0.39
CA PHE A 271 -12.23 6.12 -0.04
C PHE A 271 -11.01 5.18 -0.21
N TRP A 272 -11.08 3.97 0.34
CA TRP A 272 -9.98 3.02 0.25
C TRP A 272 -9.78 2.48 -1.16
N TYR A 273 -10.85 2.14 -1.87
CA TYR A 273 -10.73 1.71 -3.26
C TYR A 273 -10.18 2.81 -4.16
N ARG A 274 -10.50 4.10 -3.93
CA ARG A 274 -9.92 5.21 -4.69
C ARG A 274 -8.41 5.32 -4.47
N LYS A 275 -7.93 5.16 -3.24
CA LYS A 275 -6.48 5.12 -2.95
C LYS A 275 -5.80 3.96 -3.69
N ALA A 276 -6.34 2.75 -3.63
CA ALA A 276 -5.76 1.60 -4.31
C ALA A 276 -5.81 1.75 -5.85
N ALA A 277 -6.92 2.25 -6.39
CA ALA A 277 -7.11 2.48 -7.82
C ALA A 277 -6.13 3.53 -8.38
N ALA A 278 -5.79 4.56 -7.61
CA ALA A 278 -4.79 5.56 -7.99
C ALA A 278 -3.38 4.96 -8.13
N GLN A 279 -3.12 3.84 -7.45
CA GLN A 279 -1.89 3.05 -7.56
C GLN A 279 -1.97 1.99 -8.68
N GLY A 280 -3.04 1.97 -9.48
CA GLY A 280 -3.23 1.03 -10.57
C GLY A 280 -3.87 -0.30 -10.18
N ASN A 281 -4.37 -0.47 -8.94
CA ASN A 281 -5.06 -1.71 -8.55
C ASN A 281 -6.37 -1.88 -9.33
N THR A 282 -6.40 -2.88 -10.22
CA THR A 282 -7.52 -3.12 -11.15
C THR A 282 -8.76 -3.72 -10.47
N VAL A 283 -8.57 -4.44 -9.37
CA VAL A 283 -9.66 -4.97 -8.53
C VAL A 283 -10.41 -3.80 -7.90
N ALA A 284 -9.69 -2.85 -7.28
CA ALA A 284 -10.28 -1.66 -6.70
C ALA A 284 -11.02 -0.80 -7.74
N GLN A 285 -10.43 -0.61 -8.94
CA GLN A 285 -11.09 0.10 -10.05
C GLN A 285 -12.42 -0.56 -10.45
N SER A 286 -12.46 -1.89 -10.52
CA SER A 286 -13.69 -2.64 -10.80
C SER A 286 -14.72 -2.50 -9.69
N LYS A 287 -14.29 -2.57 -8.42
CA LYS A 287 -15.16 -2.40 -7.25
C LYS A 287 -15.77 -1.00 -7.16
N LEU A 288 -15.03 0.05 -7.52
CA LEU A 288 -15.54 1.42 -7.61
C LEU A 288 -16.68 1.56 -8.62
N LYS A 289 -16.52 0.96 -9.81
CA LYS A 289 -17.60 0.95 -10.82
C LYS A 289 -18.85 0.26 -10.28
N GLY A 290 -18.67 -0.87 -9.58
CA GLY A 290 -19.76 -1.58 -8.91
C GLY A 290 -20.49 -0.71 -7.88
N LEU A 291 -19.75 0.02 -7.03
CA LEU A 291 -20.33 0.93 -6.03
C LEU A 291 -21.10 2.10 -6.68
N ALA A 292 -20.55 2.69 -7.75
CA ALA A 292 -21.22 3.76 -8.48
C ALA A 292 -22.55 3.28 -9.11
N ASN A 293 -22.54 2.08 -9.71
CA ASN A 293 -23.74 1.49 -10.29
C ASN A 293 -24.79 1.18 -9.22
N LEU A 294 -24.39 0.63 -8.07
CA LEU A 294 -25.29 0.39 -6.93
C LEU A 294 -25.91 1.69 -6.42
N ALA A 295 -25.12 2.77 -6.33
CA ALA A 295 -25.63 4.08 -5.92
C ALA A 295 -26.69 4.62 -6.90
N GLN A 296 -26.44 4.48 -8.21
CA GLN A 296 -27.40 4.90 -9.24
C GLN A 296 -28.69 4.09 -9.18
N VAL A 297 -28.61 2.76 -9.09
CA VAL A 297 -29.80 1.90 -8.96
C VAL A 297 -30.60 2.26 -7.72
N ASN A 298 -29.95 2.46 -6.57
CA ASN A 298 -30.64 2.85 -5.33
C ASN A 298 -31.34 4.21 -5.45
N GLN A 299 -30.75 5.19 -6.16
CA GLN A 299 -31.39 6.48 -6.43
C GLN A 299 -32.61 6.33 -7.34
N GLU A 300 -32.52 5.49 -8.37
CA GLU A 300 -33.65 5.20 -9.28
C GLU A 300 -34.79 4.50 -8.55
N THR A 301 -34.49 3.50 -7.69
CA THR A 301 -35.49 2.81 -6.86
C THR A 301 -36.16 3.77 -5.89
N ALA A 302 -35.40 4.60 -5.16
CA ALA A 302 -35.97 5.59 -4.25
C ALA A 302 -36.84 6.63 -4.97
N ALA A 303 -36.44 7.04 -6.19
CA ALA A 303 -37.24 7.93 -7.02
C ALA A 303 -38.53 7.25 -7.51
N GLN A 304 -38.50 5.96 -7.82
CA GLN A 304 -39.69 5.18 -8.18
C GLN A 304 -40.65 5.04 -6.99
N GLU A 305 -40.16 4.69 -5.80
CA GLU A 305 -40.96 4.60 -4.58
C GLU A 305 -41.63 5.93 -4.25
N THR A 306 -40.87 7.03 -4.33
CA THR A 306 -41.40 8.39 -4.11
C THR A 306 -42.48 8.75 -5.13
N ARG A 307 -42.28 8.42 -6.42
CA ARG A 307 -43.30 8.63 -7.46
C ARG A 307 -44.55 7.79 -7.20
N GLN A 308 -44.39 6.53 -6.79
CA GLN A 308 -45.51 5.65 -6.48
C GLN A 308 -46.30 6.13 -5.25
N ALA A 309 -45.61 6.60 -4.22
CA ALA A 309 -46.24 7.21 -3.05
C ALA A 309 -47.03 8.48 -3.42
N ALA A 310 -46.46 9.35 -4.27
CA ALA A 310 -47.14 10.55 -4.75
C ALA A 310 -48.37 10.22 -5.62
N LEU A 311 -48.29 9.19 -6.47
CA LEU A 311 -49.42 8.66 -7.24
C LEU A 311 -50.54 8.17 -6.32
N LEU A 312 -50.21 7.39 -5.29
CA LEU A 312 -51.16 6.88 -4.31
C LEU A 312 -51.81 8.01 -3.49
N ALA A 313 -51.05 9.03 -3.11
CA ALA A 313 -51.59 10.20 -2.41
C ALA A 313 -52.58 10.98 -3.29
N LYS A 314 -52.22 11.28 -4.53
CA LYS A 314 -53.09 12.00 -5.45
C LYS A 314 -54.34 11.20 -5.86
N ARG A 315 -54.25 9.86 -5.90
CA ARG A 315 -55.42 8.98 -6.05
C ARG A 315 -56.39 9.10 -4.88
N LYS A 316 -55.90 9.24 -3.63
CA LYS A 316 -56.77 9.47 -2.47
C LYS A 316 -57.47 10.83 -2.51
N GLU A 317 -56.84 11.84 -3.09
CA GLU A 317 -57.43 13.19 -3.23
C GLU A 317 -58.49 13.27 -4.35
N VAL A 318 -58.24 12.59 -5.48
CA VAL A 318 -59.10 12.66 -6.67
C VAL A 318 -60.22 11.61 -6.64
N GLY A 319 -60.09 10.57 -5.81
CA GLY A 319 -60.95 9.39 -5.83
C GLY A 319 -60.59 8.43 -6.98
N ASP A 320 -60.90 7.14 -6.82
CA ASP A 320 -60.63 6.12 -7.86
C ASP A 320 -61.58 6.23 -9.08
N LEU A 321 -62.63 7.04 -8.96
CA LEU A 321 -63.74 7.15 -9.89
C LEU A 321 -63.91 8.62 -10.28
N VAL A 322 -63.83 8.91 -11.58
CA VAL A 322 -64.13 10.26 -12.11
C VAL A 322 -65.57 10.26 -12.61
N CYS A 323 -66.42 11.15 -12.07
CA CYS A 323 -67.83 11.29 -12.46
C CYS A 323 -68.07 12.49 -13.39
N ASN A 324 -69.09 12.44 -14.24
CA ASN A 324 -69.60 13.62 -14.95
C ASN A 324 -70.60 14.43 -14.07
N ALA A 325 -71.11 15.57 -14.57
CA ALA A 325 -72.06 16.42 -13.85
C ALA A 325 -73.38 15.71 -13.47
N ASP A 326 -73.67 14.56 -14.09
CA ASP A 326 -74.84 13.72 -13.84
C ASP A 326 -74.54 12.52 -12.92
N GLY A 327 -73.32 12.44 -12.36
CA GLY A 327 -72.93 11.41 -11.39
C GLY A 327 -72.51 10.05 -11.98
N VAL A 328 -72.26 9.96 -13.29
CA VAL A 328 -71.89 8.71 -13.98
C VAL A 328 -70.36 8.56 -14.07
N VAL A 329 -69.85 7.41 -13.62
CA VAL A 329 -68.42 7.04 -13.71
C VAL A 329 -68.06 6.67 -15.15
N TRP A 330 -67.03 7.28 -15.72
CA TRP A 330 -66.59 7.04 -17.11
C TRP A 330 -65.17 6.50 -17.23
N GLY A 331 -64.39 6.49 -16.16
CA GLY A 331 -63.04 5.94 -16.16
C GLY A 331 -62.40 5.95 -14.77
N TYR A 332 -61.28 5.27 -14.67
CA TYR A 332 -60.42 5.33 -13.49
C TYR A 332 -59.09 5.99 -13.83
N VAL A 333 -58.50 6.61 -12.81
CA VAL A 333 -57.21 7.26 -12.92
C VAL A 333 -56.11 6.19 -13.14
N GLU A 334 -55.57 6.13 -14.34
CA GLU A 334 -54.54 5.15 -14.71
C GLU A 334 -53.15 5.62 -14.29
N ARG A 335 -52.83 6.89 -14.55
CA ARG A 335 -51.58 7.53 -14.10
C ARG A 335 -51.83 8.99 -13.77
N VAL A 336 -51.12 9.48 -12.77
CA VAL A 336 -51.08 10.91 -12.45
C VAL A 336 -49.68 11.45 -12.69
N TYR A 337 -49.58 12.52 -13.47
CA TYR A 337 -48.34 13.25 -13.71
C TYR A 337 -48.34 14.55 -12.88
N LYS A 338 -47.21 15.27 -12.92
CA LYS A 338 -47.01 16.50 -12.15
C LYS A 338 -48.08 17.57 -12.46
N ASP A 339 -48.51 17.65 -13.72
CA ASP A 339 -49.39 18.69 -14.27
C ASP A 339 -50.64 18.15 -15.00
N LYS A 340 -50.77 16.82 -15.13
CA LYS A 340 -51.86 16.19 -15.89
C LYS A 340 -52.25 14.83 -15.30
N ILE A 341 -53.45 14.37 -15.60
CA ILE A 341 -53.97 13.06 -15.19
C ILE A 341 -54.29 12.28 -16.47
N GLN A 342 -53.84 11.03 -16.54
CA GLN A 342 -54.21 10.09 -17.58
C GLN A 342 -55.33 9.19 -17.01
N ILE A 343 -56.51 9.33 -17.60
CA ILE A 343 -57.70 8.57 -17.26
C ILE A 343 -57.88 7.49 -18.32
N ARG A 344 -58.09 6.24 -17.87
CA ARG A 344 -58.49 5.16 -18.78
C ARG A 344 -60.00 5.05 -18.76
N TYR A 345 -60.61 5.31 -19.91
CA TYR A 345 -62.05 5.17 -20.10
C TYR A 345 -62.42 3.71 -20.33
N GLN A 346 -63.52 3.25 -19.74
CA GLN A 346 -64.15 2.00 -20.18
C GLN A 346 -64.90 2.30 -21.48
N HIS A 347 -64.44 1.74 -22.60
CA HIS A 347 -65.11 1.90 -23.89
C HIS A 347 -66.45 1.16 -23.91
N THR A 348 -67.56 1.89 -24.04
CA THR A 348 -68.79 1.36 -24.65
C THR A 348 -69.00 2.06 -26.00
N PHE A 349 -68.90 1.27 -27.07
CA PHE A 349 -69.03 1.71 -28.47
C PHE A 349 -70.48 2.08 -28.82
N PHE A 350 -70.66 3.12 -29.61
CA PHE A 350 -71.84 3.35 -30.45
C PHE A 350 -71.41 3.19 -31.92
N VAL A 351 -71.94 2.19 -32.61
CA VAL A 351 -71.95 2.14 -34.09
C VAL A 351 -73.39 2.34 -34.52
N SER A 352 -73.67 3.38 -35.28
CA SER A 352 -74.98 3.61 -35.89
C SER A 352 -75.09 2.79 -37.18
N HIS A 353 -76.12 1.95 -37.30
CA HIS A 353 -76.96 1.87 -38.50
C HIS A 353 -78.22 1.03 -38.24
N PRO A 354 -79.31 1.30 -38.98
CA PRO A 354 -80.64 0.84 -38.64
C PRO A 354 -80.92 -0.54 -39.23
N TYR A 355 -81.74 -1.29 -38.50
CA TYR A 355 -82.34 -2.59 -38.80
C TYR A 355 -81.66 -3.83 -38.20
N ASP A 356 -82.43 -4.39 -37.28
CA ASP A 356 -82.48 -5.73 -36.72
C ASP A 356 -81.73 -6.02 -35.40
N GLU A 357 -82.55 -6.58 -34.51
CA GLU A 357 -82.40 -6.76 -33.07
C GLU A 357 -81.22 -7.65 -32.68
N LEU A 358 -80.64 -7.41 -31.49
CA LEU A 358 -80.28 -8.49 -30.57
C LEU A 358 -80.00 -7.98 -29.14
N PHE A 359 -80.80 -8.52 -28.23
CA PHE A 359 -80.59 -8.89 -26.82
C PHE A 359 -79.22 -8.66 -26.16
N TRP A 360 -79.08 -8.38 -24.86
CA TRP A 360 -79.92 -7.96 -23.71
C TRP A 360 -78.95 -7.90 -22.49
N LYS A 361 -79.44 -7.40 -21.35
CA LYS A 361 -78.95 -7.57 -19.95
C LYS A 361 -77.89 -6.61 -19.40
N ASN A 362 -78.45 -5.62 -18.71
CA ASN A 362 -77.91 -4.90 -17.57
C ASN A 362 -77.21 -5.83 -16.55
N TYR A 363 -76.00 -5.45 -16.15
CA TYR A 363 -75.62 -5.48 -14.74
C TYR A 363 -75.34 -4.04 -14.33
N ASN A 364 -76.41 -3.36 -13.90
CA ASN A 364 -76.34 -2.07 -13.24
C ASN A 364 -75.94 -2.30 -11.77
N GLU A 365 -74.64 -2.38 -11.49
CA GLU A 365 -74.16 -1.83 -10.22
C GLU A 365 -73.64 -0.42 -10.54
N VAL A 366 -74.57 0.54 -10.55
CA VAL A 366 -74.23 1.95 -10.48
C VAL A 366 -73.80 2.21 -9.05
N ILE A 367 -72.49 2.29 -8.81
CA ILE A 367 -71.96 2.78 -7.54
C ILE A 367 -72.18 4.29 -7.53
N VAL A 368 -73.22 4.73 -6.81
CA VAL A 368 -73.53 6.15 -6.59
C VAL A 368 -72.65 6.65 -5.44
N CYS A 369 -71.66 7.49 -5.74
CA CYS A 369 -70.91 8.21 -4.70
C CYS A 369 -71.72 9.44 -4.26
N SER A 370 -71.92 9.63 -2.96
CA SER A 370 -72.55 10.84 -2.40
C SER A 370 -71.49 11.85 -1.95
N ASP A 371 -71.76 13.15 -2.15
CA ASP A 371 -70.89 14.31 -1.84
C ASP A 371 -70.59 14.54 -0.34
N LYS A 372 -70.02 13.55 0.37
CA LYS A 372 -69.38 13.78 1.68
C LYS A 372 -68.00 13.16 1.76
#